data_AF-A0A9X1VT31-F1
#
_entry.id   AF-A0A9X1VT31-F1
#
_cell.length_a   1.000
_cell.length_b   1.000
_cell.length_c   1.000
_cell.angle_alpha   90.00
_cell.angle_beta   90.00
_cell.angle_gamma   90.00
#
_symmetry.space_group_name_H-M   'P 1'
#
loop_
_entity.id
_entity.type
_entity.pdbx_description
1 polymer ?
#
loop_
_entity_poly.entity_id
_entity_poly.type
_entity_poly.pdbx_seq_one_letter_code
_entity_poly.pdbx_strand_id
1 'polypeptide(L)'
;MRYQKTTQVPNEVFDLHLTELTFSELKILLYIIRQTYGWKLKNGKRKQRDRITHNIFKQKTGLSRRVISDVVQSLITKHLITVTDYQGNKLHTPEQRKGKVGIYYAPCFVTCAENNKKVCKQKHKPVQNKVYNKTNTTKLNEQKSFQQKIKISDWERMQQILETRT
;
A
#
# COMPACT_ATOMS: atom_id res chain seq x y z
N MET A 1 -6.33 -10.54 12.64
CA MET A 1 -5.19 -11.17 13.34
C MET A 1 -4.34 -10.13 14.07
N ARG A 2 -4.05 -10.34 15.36
CA ARG A 2 -3.18 -9.46 16.18
C ARG A 2 -1.80 -10.10 16.35
N TYR A 3 -0.83 -9.65 15.56
CA TYR A 3 0.56 -10.10 15.61
C TYR A 3 1.37 -9.33 16.68
N GLN A 4 1.07 -9.53 17.97
CA GLN A 4 1.64 -8.72 19.05
C GLN A 4 3.06 -9.15 19.49
N LYS A 5 3.41 -10.43 19.33
CA LYS A 5 4.70 -10.99 19.77
C LYS A 5 5.53 -11.58 18.63
N THR A 6 5.34 -11.07 17.42
CA THR A 6 6.04 -11.57 16.23
C THR A 6 6.71 -10.42 15.47
N THR A 7 7.79 -10.76 14.78
CA THR A 7 8.44 -9.86 13.81
C THR A 7 8.08 -10.35 12.42
N GLN A 8 7.70 -9.42 11.53
CA GLN A 8 7.49 -9.77 10.14
C GLN A 8 8.85 -9.85 9.44
N VAL A 9 9.32 -11.07 9.24
CA VAL A 9 10.52 -11.40 8.47
C VAL A 9 10.06 -11.75 7.05
N PRO A 10 10.71 -11.23 5.99
CA PRO A 10 10.40 -11.62 4.63
C PRO A 10 10.61 -13.12 4.40
N ASN A 11 9.69 -13.78 3.70
CA ASN A 11 9.77 -15.22 3.42
C ASN A 11 11.05 -15.59 2.65
N GLU A 12 11.53 -14.69 1.78
CA GLU A 12 12.80 -14.82 1.05
C GLU A 12 13.99 -15.18 1.97
N VAL A 13 13.98 -14.69 3.21
CA VAL A 13 15.03 -15.01 4.21
C VAL A 13 15.05 -16.51 4.53
N PHE A 14 13.89 -17.16 4.54
CA PHE A 14 13.75 -18.58 4.82
C PHE A 14 13.87 -19.43 3.56
N ASP A 15 13.28 -18.96 2.46
CA ASP A 15 13.16 -19.76 1.23
C ASP A 15 14.45 -19.78 0.41
N LEU A 16 15.20 -18.67 0.37
CA LEU A 16 16.44 -18.53 -0.41
C LEU A 16 17.67 -18.42 0.49
N HIS A 17 17.65 -17.46 1.42
CA HIS A 17 18.86 -17.09 2.16
C HIS A 17 19.23 -18.06 3.28
N LEU A 18 18.33 -18.97 3.67
CA LEU A 18 18.58 -19.89 4.78
C LEU A 18 19.68 -20.91 4.48
N THR A 19 19.81 -21.33 3.23
CA THR A 19 20.84 -22.27 2.76
C THR A 19 22.14 -21.57 2.38
N GLU A 20 22.07 -20.31 1.93
CA GLU A 20 23.22 -19.54 1.43
C GLU A 20 23.96 -18.75 2.52
N LEU A 21 23.26 -18.35 3.58
CA LEU A 21 23.84 -17.56 4.67
C LEU A 21 24.47 -18.45 5.72
N THR A 22 25.65 -18.04 6.16
CA THR A 22 26.27 -18.60 7.36
C THR A 22 25.45 -18.27 8.60
N PHE A 23 25.63 -19.06 9.66
CA PHE A 23 24.96 -18.83 10.95
C PHE A 23 25.18 -17.41 11.50
N SER A 24 26.39 -16.87 11.32
CA SER A 24 26.73 -15.51 11.77
C SER A 24 26.02 -14.44 10.95
N GLU A 25 25.95 -14.61 9.63
CA GLU A 25 25.19 -13.73 8.72
C GLU A 25 23.71 -13.73 9.05
N LEU A 26 23.12 -14.92 9.18
CA LEU A 26 21.69 -15.07 9.49
C LEU A 26 21.34 -14.39 10.83
N LYS A 27 22.16 -14.59 11.86
CA LYS A 27 21.97 -13.94 13.18
C LYS A 27 21.96 -12.41 13.07
N ILE A 28 22.92 -11.84 12.35
CA ILE A 28 23.02 -10.38 12.19
C ILE A 28 21.86 -9.85 11.36
N LEU A 29 21.52 -10.52 10.26
CA LEU A 29 20.40 -10.14 9.39
C LEU A 29 19.07 -10.16 10.14
N LEU A 30 18.76 -11.24 10.85
CA LEU A 30 17.54 -11.37 11.66
C LEU A 30 17.48 -10.31 12.77
N TYR A 31 18.61 -10.00 13.40
CA TYR A 31 18.66 -8.95 14.40
C TYR A 31 18.37 -7.56 13.80
N ILE A 32 18.93 -7.25 12.63
CA ILE A 32 18.62 -6.01 11.89
C ILE A 32 17.12 -5.95 11.57
N ILE A 33 16.54 -7.03 11.03
CA ILE A 33 15.10 -7.11 10.71
C ILE A 33 14.24 -6.92 11.99
N ARG A 34 14.63 -7.53 13.10
CA ARG A 34 13.94 -7.35 14.39
C ARG A 34 13.97 -5.89 14.84
N GLN A 35 15.07 -5.20 14.61
CA GLN A 35 15.26 -3.83 15.04
C GLN A 35 14.59 -2.81 14.10
N THR A 36 14.31 -3.18 12.85
CA THR A 36 13.55 -2.37 11.89
C THR A 36 12.08 -2.77 11.84
N TYR A 37 11.75 -3.90 11.21
CA TYR A 37 10.38 -4.34 10.96
C TYR A 37 9.63 -4.78 12.21
N GLY A 38 10.36 -5.14 13.27
CA GLY A 38 9.79 -5.45 14.58
C GLY A 38 9.32 -4.23 15.36
N TRP A 39 9.58 -3.00 14.90
CA TRP A 39 9.18 -1.76 15.58
C TRP A 39 8.26 -0.91 14.70
N LYS A 40 7.13 -0.50 15.28
CA LYS A 40 6.21 0.46 14.67
C LYS A 40 6.46 1.85 15.26
N LEU A 41 6.54 2.83 14.39
CA LEU A 41 6.62 4.25 14.72
C LEU A 41 5.22 4.77 15.10
N LYS A 42 5.17 5.96 15.71
CA LYS A 42 3.91 6.62 16.11
C LYS A 42 2.92 6.81 14.94
N ASN A 43 3.44 6.96 13.72
CA ASN A 43 2.65 7.08 12.49
C ASN A 43 2.12 5.74 11.96
N GLY A 44 2.25 4.65 12.71
CA GLY A 44 1.83 3.30 12.32
C GLY A 44 2.74 2.59 11.32
N LYS A 45 3.69 3.30 10.70
CA LYS A 45 4.67 2.70 9.77
C LYS A 45 5.77 1.98 10.55
N ARG A 46 6.42 1.01 9.91
CA ARG A 46 7.60 0.36 10.47
C ARG A 46 8.84 1.21 10.29
N LYS A 47 9.80 1.01 11.20
CA LYS A 47 11.12 1.63 11.11
C LYS A 47 11.85 1.08 9.89
N GLN A 48 12.41 1.97 9.07
CA GLN A 48 13.11 1.60 7.84
C GLN A 48 14.59 1.27 8.08
N ARG A 49 15.22 2.01 9.00
CA ARG A 49 16.62 1.83 9.40
C ARG A 49 16.79 2.06 10.89
N ASP A 50 17.76 1.42 11.52
CA ASP A 50 18.11 1.71 12.91
C ASP A 50 19.61 1.88 13.15
N ARG A 51 19.95 2.74 14.11
CA ARG A 51 21.30 2.90 14.63
C ARG A 51 21.62 1.71 15.51
N ILE A 52 22.65 0.96 15.14
CA ILE A 52 23.10 -0.22 15.90
C ILE A 52 24.61 -0.10 16.09
N THR A 53 25.08 -0.30 17.32
CA THR A 53 26.52 -0.29 17.61
C THR A 53 27.06 -1.72 17.62
N HIS A 54 28.37 -1.88 17.39
CA HIS A 54 29.03 -3.20 17.44
C HIS A 54 28.84 -3.90 18.79
N ASN A 55 28.77 -3.14 19.90
CA ASN A 55 28.52 -3.71 21.22
C ASN A 55 27.10 -4.28 21.33
N ILE A 56 26.10 -3.64 20.74
CA ILE A 56 24.73 -4.16 20.69
C ILE A 56 24.68 -5.45 19.88
N PHE A 57 25.36 -5.49 18.72
CA PHE A 57 25.49 -6.73 17.94
C PHE A 57 26.11 -7.84 18.79
N LYS A 58 27.29 -7.60 19.39
CA LYS A 58 27.97 -8.58 20.24
C LYS A 58 27.05 -9.10 21.35
N GLN A 59 26.36 -8.20 22.05
CA GLN A 59 25.48 -8.57 23.17
C GLN A 59 24.27 -9.39 22.72
N LYS A 60 23.68 -9.09 21.55
CA LYS A 60 22.44 -9.71 21.10
C LYS A 60 22.65 -10.95 20.25
N THR A 61 23.72 -11.03 19.47
CA THR A 61 24.02 -12.17 18.60
C THR A 61 25.02 -13.15 19.21
N GLY A 62 25.79 -12.70 20.23
CA GLY A 62 26.87 -13.48 20.85
C GLY A 62 28.14 -13.56 20.00
N LEU A 63 28.23 -12.80 18.89
CA LEU A 63 29.35 -12.87 17.97
C LEU A 63 30.51 -11.97 18.40
N SER A 64 31.74 -12.34 18.04
CA SER A 64 32.91 -11.51 18.28
C SER A 64 32.90 -10.25 17.40
N ARG A 65 33.53 -9.16 17.84
CA ARG A 65 33.56 -7.89 17.08
C ARG A 65 34.22 -8.03 15.70
N ARG A 66 35.21 -8.94 15.57
CA ARG A 66 35.90 -9.23 14.30
C ARG A 66 34.91 -9.84 13.31
N VAL A 67 34.25 -10.93 13.71
CA VAL A 67 33.22 -11.61 12.90
C VAL A 67 32.09 -10.65 12.52
N ILE A 68 31.65 -9.77 13.43
CA ILE A 68 30.60 -8.79 13.11
C ILE A 68 31.02 -7.88 11.95
N SER A 69 32.26 -7.39 11.93
CA SER A 69 32.74 -6.51 10.86
C SER A 69 32.74 -7.22 9.51
N ASP A 70 33.25 -8.45 9.48
CA ASP A 70 33.38 -9.25 8.26
C ASP A 70 32.00 -9.65 7.72
N VAL A 71 31.10 -10.07 8.62
CA VAL A 71 29.73 -10.44 8.28
C VAL A 71 28.92 -9.25 7.78
N VAL A 72 29.06 -8.07 8.41
CA VAL A 72 28.40 -6.86 7.91
C VAL A 72 28.87 -6.55 6.50
N GLN A 73 30.18 -6.69 6.22
CA GLN A 73 30.68 -6.50 4.87
C GLN A 73 30.11 -7.54 3.90
N SER A 74 30.07 -8.81 4.28
CA SER A 74 29.49 -9.88 3.46
C SER A 74 28.02 -9.63 3.12
N LEU A 75 27.20 -9.23 4.11
CA LEU A 75 25.79 -8.92 3.91
C LEU A 75 25.56 -7.70 3.00
N ILE A 76 26.46 -6.71 3.02
CA ILE A 76 26.43 -5.57 2.08
C ILE A 76 26.75 -6.05 0.67
N THR A 77 27.78 -6.88 0.50
CA THR A 77 28.17 -7.45 -0.80
C THR A 77 27.05 -8.32 -1.39
N LYS A 78 26.34 -9.08 -0.55
CA LYS A 78 25.14 -9.86 -0.93
C LYS A 78 23.88 -8.99 -1.17
N HIS A 79 23.98 -7.67 -1.04
CA HIS A 79 22.87 -6.72 -1.19
C HIS A 79 21.67 -6.94 -0.26
N LEU A 80 21.85 -7.64 0.86
CA LEU A 80 20.79 -7.94 1.83
C LEU A 80 20.56 -6.83 2.84
N ILE A 81 21.59 -6.00 3.06
CA ILE A 81 21.50 -4.85 3.96
C ILE A 81 22.07 -3.60 3.28
N THR A 82 21.51 -2.46 3.66
CA THR A 82 22.07 -1.14 3.36
C THR A 82 22.56 -0.51 4.66
N VAL A 83 23.77 0.01 4.63
CA VAL A 83 24.37 0.73 5.75
C VAL A 83 24.53 2.20 5.37
N THR A 84 24.06 3.10 6.22
CA THR A 84 24.07 4.54 5.97
C THR A 84 24.56 5.35 7.16
N ASP A 85 25.08 6.54 6.88
CA ASP A 85 25.32 7.56 7.90
C ASP A 85 23.99 8.22 8.36
N TYR A 86 24.06 9.11 9.34
CA TYR A 86 22.94 9.93 9.80
C TYR A 86 22.22 10.64 8.64
N GLN A 87 23.00 11.23 7.73
CA GLN A 87 22.50 11.95 6.56
C GLN A 87 21.90 11.04 5.47
N GLY A 88 22.06 9.72 5.56
CA GLY A 88 21.56 8.77 4.56
C GLY A 88 22.55 8.38 3.47
N ASN A 89 23.78 8.90 3.51
CA ASN A 89 24.85 8.50 2.59
C ASN A 89 25.21 7.03 2.83
N LYS A 90 25.29 6.24 1.76
CA LYS A 90 25.64 4.82 1.83
C LYS A 90 27.10 4.63 2.24
N LEU A 91 27.35 3.69 3.14
CA LEU A 91 28.67 3.35 3.66
C LEU A 91 28.99 1.90 3.27
N HIS A 92 29.54 1.73 2.08
CA HIS A 92 29.78 0.41 1.49
C HIS A 92 31.03 -0.27 2.05
N THR A 93 32.10 0.49 2.27
CA THR A 93 33.39 -0.08 2.72
C THR A 93 33.60 0.09 4.23
N PRO A 94 34.42 -0.77 4.87
CA PRO A 94 34.74 -0.65 6.30
C PRO A 94 35.39 0.70 6.67
N GLU A 95 36.21 1.26 5.77
CA GLU A 95 36.92 2.52 5.97
C GLU A 95 35.94 3.68 6.08
N GLN A 96 34.91 3.70 5.24
CA GLN A 96 33.84 4.72 5.26
C GLN A 96 33.02 4.68 6.56
N ARG A 97 32.94 3.51 7.21
CA ARG A 97 32.23 3.33 8.49
C ARG A 97 33.05 3.81 9.68
N LYS A 98 34.37 3.82 9.57
CA LYS A 98 35.26 4.20 10.69
C LYS A 98 35.08 5.68 11.04
N GLY A 99 35.02 5.98 12.33
CA GLY A 99 34.89 7.37 12.83
C GLY A 99 33.49 8.00 12.68
N LYS A 100 32.51 7.28 12.14
CA LYS A 100 31.13 7.78 12.05
C LYS A 100 30.45 7.74 13.42
N VAL A 101 29.79 8.84 13.79
CA VAL A 101 29.10 9.00 15.10
C VAL A 101 27.93 8.01 15.25
N GLY A 102 27.26 7.68 14.14
CA GLY A 102 26.15 6.74 14.13
C GLY A 102 26.03 6.02 12.81
N ILE A 103 26.06 4.69 12.87
CA ILE A 103 25.88 3.83 11.71
C ILE A 103 24.46 3.26 11.77
N TYR A 104 23.72 3.45 10.68
CA TYR A 104 22.35 2.99 10.53
C TYR A 104 22.29 1.80 9.58
N TYR A 105 21.52 0.78 9.96
CA TYR A 105 21.34 -0.45 9.21
C TYR A 105 19.89 -0.59 8.78
N ALA A 106 19.69 -0.97 7.52
CA ALA A 106 18.38 -1.24 6.94
C ALA A 106 18.43 -2.58 6.19
N PRO A 107 17.41 -3.45 6.34
CA PRO A 107 17.25 -4.58 5.45
C PRO A 107 16.91 -4.10 4.03
N CYS A 108 17.51 -4.73 3.03
CA CYS A 108 17.32 -4.44 1.62
C CYS A 108 16.65 -5.66 0.99
N PHE A 109 15.33 -5.69 1.04
CA PHE A 109 14.53 -6.72 0.36
C PHE A 109 13.67 -6.04 -0.70
N VAL A 110 13.69 -6.59 -1.91
CA VAL A 110 12.86 -6.09 -3.00
C VAL A 110 11.42 -6.44 -2.65
N THR A 111 10.57 -5.44 -2.44
CA THR A 111 9.15 -5.75 -2.28
C THR A 111 8.59 -6.08 -3.65
N CYS A 112 8.09 -7.30 -3.85
CA CYS A 112 7.27 -7.62 -5.03
C CYS A 112 5.99 -6.75 -5.14
N ALA A 113 5.71 -5.95 -4.11
CA ALA A 113 4.64 -4.96 -4.04
C ALA A 113 4.98 -3.58 -4.64
N GLU A 114 6.12 -3.40 -5.32
CA GLU A 114 6.48 -2.12 -5.94
C GLU A 114 5.50 -1.65 -7.04
N ASN A 115 4.67 -2.55 -7.57
CA ASN A 115 3.53 -2.20 -8.42
C ASN A 115 2.23 -1.96 -7.63
N ASN A 116 2.28 -1.36 -6.45
CA ASN A 116 1.07 -0.77 -5.83
C ASN A 116 0.69 0.53 -6.54
N LYS A 117 0.48 0.47 -7.86
CA LYS A 117 -0.42 1.41 -8.53
C LYS A 117 -1.73 1.25 -7.78
N LYS A 118 -2.17 2.25 -7.03
CA LYS A 118 -3.48 2.23 -6.36
C LYS A 118 -4.56 2.10 -7.43
N VAL A 119 -4.87 0.88 -7.86
CA VAL A 119 -5.82 0.60 -8.95
C VAL A 119 -7.17 1.19 -8.59
N CYS A 120 -7.56 1.09 -7.32
CA CYS A 120 -8.79 1.66 -6.76
C CYS A 120 -8.83 3.20 -6.72
N LYS A 121 -7.71 3.92 -6.91
CA LYS A 121 -7.69 5.40 -6.96
C LYS A 121 -7.42 5.95 -8.37
N GLN A 122 -7.26 5.10 -9.37
CA GLN A 122 -7.18 5.59 -10.75
C GLN A 122 -8.58 5.98 -11.18
N LYS A 123 -8.78 7.25 -11.54
CA LYS A 123 -10.02 7.68 -12.20
C LYS A 123 -10.16 6.81 -13.45
N HIS A 124 -11.26 6.06 -13.56
CA HIS A 124 -11.57 5.30 -14.76
C HIS A 124 -11.50 6.25 -15.96
N LYS A 125 -10.61 5.97 -16.91
CA LYS A 125 -10.68 6.63 -18.21
C LYS A 125 -11.89 6.03 -18.92
N PRO A 126 -12.83 6.85 -19.42
CA PRO A 126 -13.93 6.32 -20.21
C PRO A 126 -13.34 5.55 -21.39
N VAL A 127 -13.84 4.34 -21.63
CA VAL A 127 -13.36 3.44 -22.70
C VAL A 127 -13.63 4.02 -24.09
N GLN A 128 -14.49 5.04 -24.18
CA GLN A 128 -14.85 5.69 -25.44
C GLN A 128 -14.73 7.21 -25.31
N ASN A 129 -14.14 7.85 -26.33
CA ASN A 129 -14.01 9.31 -26.44
C ASN A 129 -15.32 10.02 -26.85
N LYS A 130 -16.45 9.29 -26.98
CA LYS A 130 -17.71 9.85 -27.45
C LYS A 130 -18.86 9.53 -26.50
N VAL A 131 -19.56 10.56 -26.08
CA VAL A 131 -20.78 10.56 -25.25
C VAL A 131 -22.01 10.08 -26.05
N TYR A 132 -21.82 9.27 -27.09
CA TYR A 132 -22.95 8.84 -27.93
C TYR A 132 -23.50 7.52 -27.41
N ASN A 133 -24.29 7.60 -26.34
CA ASN A 133 -25.27 6.58 -26.03
C ASN A 133 -26.19 6.51 -27.26
N LYS A 134 -26.18 5.40 -28.00
CA LYS A 134 -27.19 5.14 -29.02
C LYS A 134 -28.54 5.08 -28.30
N THR A 135 -29.23 6.21 -28.18
CA THR A 135 -30.66 6.24 -27.93
C THR A 135 -31.30 5.63 -29.17
N ASN A 136 -31.77 4.40 -29.06
CA ASN A 136 -32.74 3.90 -30.03
C ASN A 136 -33.87 4.93 -30.06
N THR A 137 -34.13 5.52 -31.23
CA THR A 137 -35.27 6.41 -31.42
C THR A 137 -36.52 5.55 -31.26
N THR A 138 -37.06 5.50 -30.05
CA THR A 138 -38.37 4.89 -29.81
C THR A 138 -39.36 5.68 -30.66
N LYS A 139 -39.98 5.03 -31.65
CA LYS A 139 -41.03 5.64 -32.47
C LYS A 139 -42.06 6.26 -31.53
N LEU A 140 -42.28 7.57 -31.67
CA LEU A 140 -43.42 8.24 -31.06
C LEU A 140 -44.67 7.66 -31.72
N ASN A 141 -45.38 6.78 -31.01
CA ASN A 141 -46.76 6.48 -31.39
C ASN A 141 -47.59 7.72 -31.07
N GLU A 142 -48.26 8.27 -32.08
CA GLU A 142 -49.20 9.36 -31.90
C GLU A 142 -50.26 8.96 -30.86
N GLN A 143 -50.29 9.67 -29.75
CA GLN A 143 -51.38 9.53 -28.79
C GLN A 143 -52.64 10.11 -29.44
N LYS A 144 -53.74 9.35 -29.47
CA LYS A 144 -55.04 9.86 -29.88
C LYS A 144 -55.34 11.15 -29.11
N SER A 145 -55.65 12.23 -29.81
CA SER A 145 -56.05 13.48 -29.20
C SER A 145 -57.26 13.24 -28.31
N PHE A 146 -57.06 13.29 -27.01
CA PHE A 146 -58.15 13.27 -26.06
C PHE A 146 -58.85 14.63 -26.17
N GLN A 147 -59.94 14.70 -26.92
CA GLN A 147 -60.81 15.87 -26.89
C GLN A 147 -61.28 16.04 -25.45
N GLN A 148 -60.77 17.08 -24.78
CA GLN A 148 -61.21 17.45 -23.45
C GLN A 148 -62.70 17.78 -23.51
N LYS A 149 -63.56 16.85 -23.08
CA LYS A 149 -64.93 17.19 -22.72
C LYS A 149 -64.83 18.16 -21.54
N ILE A 150 -65.18 19.42 -21.79
CA ILE A 150 -65.24 20.45 -20.77
C ILE A 150 -66.15 19.93 -19.66
N LYS A 151 -65.63 19.88 -18.42
CA LYS A 151 -66.43 19.50 -17.25
C LYS A 151 -67.45 20.62 -17.03
N ILE A 152 -68.72 20.29 -17.28
CA ILE A 152 -69.87 21.16 -16.99
C ILE A 152 -70.11 21.12 -15.48
N SER A 153 -70.43 22.26 -14.86
CA SER A 153 -70.78 22.31 -13.45
C SER A 153 -72.16 21.67 -13.19
N ASP A 154 -72.40 21.18 -11.97
CA ASP A 154 -73.68 20.54 -11.63
C ASP A 154 -74.87 21.49 -11.79
N TRP A 155 -74.64 22.80 -11.62
CA TRP A 155 -75.64 23.84 -11.84
C TRP A 155 -76.06 23.93 -13.31
N GLU A 156 -75.10 24.03 -14.23
CA GLU A 156 -75.33 24.08 -15.67
C GLU A 156 -75.99 22.79 -16.17
N ARG A 157 -75.62 21.65 -15.57
CA ARG A 157 -76.26 20.36 -15.83
C ARG A 157 -77.73 20.34 -15.38
N MET A 158 -78.04 20.91 -14.22
CA MET A 158 -79.42 21.02 -13.72
C MET A 158 -80.28 21.92 -14.61
N GLN A 159 -79.73 23.05 -15.08
CA GLN A 159 -80.41 23.96 -16.02
C GLN A 159 -80.77 23.24 -17.32
N GLN A 160 -79.82 22.50 -17.92
CA GLN A 160 -80.10 21.73 -19.14
C GLN A 160 -81.19 20.66 -18.95
N ILE A 161 -81.25 20.01 -17.78
CA ILE A 161 -82.28 19.00 -17.47
C ILE A 161 -83.67 19.65 -17.36
N LEU A 162 -83.76 20.89 -16.86
CA LEU A 162 -85.02 21.61 -16.79
C LEU A 162 -85.49 22.08 -18.18
N GLU A 163 -84.56 22.58 -19.01
CA GLU A 163 -84.85 23.00 -20.39
C GLU A 163 -85.26 21.86 -21.32
N THR A 164 -84.77 20.64 -21.09
CA THR A 164 -85.16 19.46 -21.89
C THR A 164 -86.49 18.83 -21.49
N ARG A 165 -87.12 19.30 -20.39
CA ARG A 165 -88.39 18.77 -19.87
C ARG A 165 -89.61 19.64 -20.19
N THR A 166 -89.42 20.79 -20.83
CA THR A 166 -90.47 21.62 -21.44
C THR A 166 -90.61 21.28 -22.92
#